data_AF-Q4C4H1-F1
#
_entry.id   AF-Q4C4H1-F1
#
_cell.length_a   1.000
_cell.length_b   1.000
_cell.length_c   1.000
_cell.angle_alpha   90.00
_cell.angle_beta   90.00
_cell.angle_gamma   90.00
#
_symmetry.space_group_name_H-M   'P 1'
#
loop_
_entity.id
_entity.type
_entity.pdbx_description
1 polymer ?
#
loop_
_entity_poly.entity_id
_entity_poly.type
_entity_poly.pdbx_seq_one_letter_code
_entity_poly.pdbx_strand_id
1 'polypeptide(L)' 'MTIFDLLGENMAIKSAENYRQLRKQGITIRKTADVIIASFCIENNLPLLFSDKDFVPFVTYLNLLRA' A
#
# COMPACT_ATOMS: atom_id res chain seq x y z
N MET A 1 5.41 11.99 19.84
CA MET A 1 4.70 11.91 18.55
C MET A 1 5.72 11.53 17.51
N THR A 2 5.52 10.41 16.80
CA THR A 2 6.42 10.00 15.72
C THR A 2 5.83 10.48 14.40
N ILE A 3 6.63 11.12 13.56
CA ILE A 3 6.23 11.63 12.25
C ILE A 3 7.09 10.92 11.21
N PHE A 4 6.46 10.50 10.11
CA PHE A 4 7.13 9.84 9.00
C PHE A 4 6.86 10.61 7.71
N ASP A 5 7.88 10.70 6.87
CA ASP A 5 7.69 11.09 5.48
C ASP A 5 7.08 9.91 4.73
N LEU A 6 5.78 10.04 4.43
CA LEU A 6 5.00 8.97 3.83
C LEU A 6 5.41 8.70 2.37
N LEU A 7 5.83 9.76 1.66
CA LEU A 7 6.16 9.70 0.25
C LEU A 7 7.50 10.40 0.00
N GLY A 8 8.28 9.79 -0.89
CA GLY A 8 9.54 10.28 -1.43
C GLY A 8 9.82 9.52 -2.73
N GLU A 9 10.90 9.84 -3.41
CA GLU A 9 11.21 9.26 -4.73
C GLU A 9 11.14 7.71 -4.72
N ASN A 10 11.87 7.07 -3.81
CA ASN A 10 11.88 5.62 -3.69
C ASN A 10 10.49 5.03 -3.35
N MET A 11 9.74 5.69 -2.46
CA MET A 11 8.41 5.22 -2.09
C MET A 11 7.39 5.40 -3.22
N ALA A 12 7.53 6.45 -4.04
CA ALA A 12 6.71 6.66 -5.22
C ALA A 12 6.92 5.54 -6.26
N ILE A 13 8.17 5.13 -6.48
CA ILE A 13 8.52 4.01 -7.36
C ILE A 13 7.91 2.71 -6.83
N LYS A 14 8.13 2.38 -5.54
CA LYS A 14 7.56 1.18 -4.91
C LYS A 14 6.03 1.15 -4.93
N SER A 15 5.38 2.29 -4.69
CA SER A 15 3.94 2.42 -4.79
C SER A 15 3.44 2.11 -6.20
N ALA A 16 4.12 2.63 -7.23
CA ALA A 16 3.78 2.34 -8.62
C ALA A 16 4.00 0.85 -8.97
N GLU A 17 5.03 0.21 -8.42
CA GLU A 17 5.29 -1.23 -8.59
C GLU A 17 4.18 -2.09 -7.97
N ASN A 18 3.81 -1.83 -6.72
CA ASN A 18 2.73 -2.52 -6.03
C ASN A 18 1.39 -2.36 -6.77
N TYR A 19 1.08 -1.15 -7.23
CA TYR A 19 -0.10 -0.92 -8.07
C TYR A 19 -0.06 -1.75 -9.36
N ARG A 20 1.09 -1.76 -10.07
CA ARG A 20 1.24 -2.57 -11.29
C ARG A 20 1.10 -4.06 -11.00
N GLN A 21 1.59 -4.55 -9.86
CA GLN A 21 1.49 -5.95 -9.47
C GLN A 21 0.04 -6.38 -9.23
N LEU A 22 -0.77 -5.56 -8.55
CA LEU A 22 -2.20 -5.80 -8.39
C LEU A 22 -2.93 -5.70 -9.73
N ARG A 23 -2.59 -4.69 -10.55
CA ARG A 23 -3.22 -4.49 -11.86
C ARG A 23 -2.98 -5.65 -12.81
N LYS A 24 -1.79 -6.27 -12.78
CA LYS A 24 -1.48 -7.49 -13.55
C LYS A 24 -2.38 -8.68 -13.17
N GLN A 25 -2.95 -8.67 -11.96
CA GLN A 25 -3.89 -9.68 -11.47
C GLN A 25 -5.36 -9.29 -11.71
N GLY A 26 -5.61 -8.22 -12.49
CA GLY A 26 -6.96 -7.72 -12.75
C GLY A 26 -7.54 -6.81 -11.66
N ILE A 27 -6.75 -6.47 -10.63
CA ILE A 27 -7.19 -5.65 -9.49
C ILE A 27 -6.71 -4.21 -9.69
N THR A 28 -7.65 -3.27 -9.82
CA THR A 28 -7.33 -1.85 -9.96
C THR A 28 -7.71 -1.10 -8.69
N ILE A 29 -6.71 -0.57 -7.98
CA ILE A 29 -6.91 0.31 -6.83
C ILE A 29 -7.22 1.72 -7.34
N ARG A 30 -8.34 2.29 -6.88
CA ARG A 30 -8.89 3.53 -7.47
C ARG A 30 -8.22 4.79 -6.95
N LYS A 31 -7.66 4.76 -5.74
CA LYS A 31 -7.05 5.91 -5.08
C LYS A 31 -5.54 5.73 -4.98
N THR A 32 -4.78 6.65 -5.57
CA THR A 32 -3.31 6.65 -5.46
C THR A 32 -2.84 6.74 -4.01
N ALA A 33 -3.55 7.48 -3.16
CA ALA A 33 -3.23 7.60 -1.74
C ALA A 33 -3.27 6.24 -1.01
N ASP A 34 -4.25 5.38 -1.31
CA ASP A 34 -4.35 4.05 -0.69
C ASP A 34 -3.15 3.17 -1.09
N VAL A 35 -2.71 3.26 -2.36
CA VAL A 35 -1.50 2.58 -2.83
C VAL A 35 -0.27 3.06 -2.05
N ILE A 36 -0.14 4.38 -1.86
CA ILE A 36 1.00 4.98 -1.14
C ILE A 36 1.01 4.54 0.32
N ILE A 37 -0.12 4.65 1.01
CA ILE A 37 -0.25 4.28 2.43
C ILE A 37 0.05 2.78 2.61
N ALA A 38 -0.56 1.92 1.80
CA ALA A 38 -0.34 0.48 1.88
C ALA A 38 1.13 0.12 1.60
N SER A 39 1.73 0.73 0.59
CA SER A 39 3.13 0.47 0.22
C SER A 39 4.10 0.91 1.30
N PHE A 40 3.86 2.06 1.93
CA PHE A 40 4.64 2.51 3.08
C PHE A 40 4.55 1.52 4.24
N CYS A 41 3.33 1.06 4.57
CA CYS A 41 3.12 0.10 5.65
C CYS A 41 3.80 -1.25 5.36
N ILE A 42 3.70 -1.77 4.14
CA ILE A 42 4.38 -2.99 3.71
C ILE A 42 5.90 -2.84 3.86
N GLU A 43 6.47 -1.77 3.32
CA GLU A 43 7.92 -1.55 3.34
C GLU A 43 8.49 -1.46 4.76
N ASN A 44 7.72 -0.85 5.68
CA ASN A 44 8.15 -0.66 7.06
C ASN A 44 7.67 -1.77 8.01
N ASN A 45 7.03 -2.83 7.50
CA ASN A 45 6.40 -3.89 8.30
C ASN A 45 5.45 -3.37 9.39
N LEU A 46 4.68 -2.34 9.05
CA LEU A 46 3.71 -1.72 9.95
C LEU A 46 2.30 -2.24 9.64
N PRO A 47 1.53 -2.66 10.67
CA PRO A 47 0.13 -3.00 10.47
C PRO A 47 -0.69 -1.75 10.16
N LEU A 48 -1.62 -1.86 9.20
CA LEU A 48 -2.53 -0.79 8.83
C LEU A 48 -3.92 -1.08 9.38
N LEU A 49 -4.45 -0.15 10.17
CA LEU A 49 -5.85 -0.15 10.59
C LEU A 49 -6.70 0.47 9.47
N PHE A 50 -7.65 -0.28 8.93
CA PHE A 50 -8.54 0.21 7.87
C PHE A 50 -9.92 -0.43 7.91
N SER A 51 -10.91 0.32 7.43
CA SER A 51 -12.27 -0.16 7.12
C SER A 51 -12.57 -0.17 5.62
N ASP A 52 -11.76 0.53 4.80
CA ASP A 52 -11.91 0.54 3.35
C ASP A 52 -11.46 -0.80 2.75
N LYS A 53 -12.36 -1.46 2.00
CA LYS A 53 -12.09 -2.74 1.36
C LYS A 53 -11.01 -2.65 0.28
N ASP A 54 -10.70 -1.45 -0.21
CA ASP A 54 -9.65 -1.23 -1.21
C ASP A 54 -8.25 -1.61 -0.69
N PHE A 55 -8.05 -1.77 0.63
CA PHE A 55 -6.82 -2.31 1.23
C PHE A 55 -6.74 -3.84 1.28
N VAL A 56 -7.86 -4.55 1.12
CA VAL A 56 -7.89 -6.03 1.20
C VAL A 56 -6.94 -6.69 0.19
N PRO A 57 -6.87 -6.26 -1.08
CA PRO A 57 -5.90 -6.83 -2.03
C PRO A 57 -4.44 -6.74 -1.59
N PHE A 58 -4.07 -5.68 -0.86
CA PHE A 58 -2.70 -5.54 -0.35
C PHE A 58 -2.40 -6.57 0.75
N VAL A 59 -3.38 -6.90 1.59
CA VAL A 59 -3.24 -7.98 2.57
C VAL A 59 -3.12 -9.34 1.87
N THR A 60 -4.00 -9.59 0.90
CA THR A 60 -4.09 -10.89 0.22
C THR A 60 -2.87 -11.18 -0.66
N TYR A 61 -2.33 -10.18 -1.36
CA TYR A 61 -1.33 -10.40 -2.41
C TYR A 61 0.04 -9.76 -2.13
N LEU A 62 0.11 -8.77 -1.25
CA LEU A 62 1.32 -7.97 -1.01
C LEU A 62 1.78 -7.97 0.44
N ASN A 63 1.25 -8.89 1.27
CA ASN A 63 1.63 -9.09 2.67
C ASN A 63 1.45 -7.86 3.57
N LEU A 64 0.51 -6.96 3.24
CA LEU A 64 0.14 -5.90 4.17
C LEU A 64 -0.39 -6.50 5.46
N LEU A 65 0.23 -6.14 6.59
CA LEU A 65 -0.24 -6.54 7.91
C LEU A 65 -1.52 -5.78 8.25
N ARG A 66 -2.53 -6.50 8.73
CA ARG A 66 -3.79 -5.92 9.18
C ARG A 66 -3.74 -5.70 10.70
N ALA A 67 -4.08 -4.49 11.14
CA ALA A 67 -4.27 -4.17 12.56
C ALA A 67 -5.67 -4.56 13.05
#